data_AF-A0A7C2JIE3-F1
#
_entry.id   AF-A0A7C2JIE3-F1
#
_cell.length_a   1.000
_cell.length_b   1.000
_cell.length_c   1.000
_cell.angle_alpha   90.00
_cell.angle_beta   90.00
_cell.angle_gamma   90.00
#
_symmetry.space_group_name_H-M   'P 1'
#
loop_
_entity.id
_entity.type
_entity.pdbx_description
1 polymer ?
#
loop_
_entity_poly.entity_id
_entity_poly.type
_entity_poly.pdbx_seq_one_letter_code
_entity_poly.pdbx_strand_id
1 'polypeptide(L)' 'AYLWKYGLVRERRYTVEQGHIMGRPGLVEVEVDAEGDEPVGIRIAGTAVTVLRGTITV' A
#
# COMPACT_ATOMS: atom_id res chain seq x y z
N ALA A 1 1.08 8.67 -3.16
CA ALA A 1 1.62 9.89 -3.79
C ALA A 1 0.60 10.55 -4.72
N TYR A 2 0.22 9.92 -5.84
CA TYR A 2 -0.70 10.52 -6.83
C TYR A 2 -2.02 11.00 -6.24
N LEU A 3 -2.72 10.13 -5.49
CA LEU A 3 -4.02 10.47 -4.90
C LEU A 3 -3.95 11.71 -4.00
N TRP A 4 -2.86 11.85 -3.24
CA TRP A 4 -2.62 13.02 -2.39
C TRP A 4 -2.38 14.28 -3.23
N LYS A 5 -1.43 14.21 -4.17
CA LYS A 5 -1.02 15.34 -5.02
C LYS A 5 -2.16 15.99 -5.79
N TYR A 6 -3.19 15.21 -6.13
CA TYR A 6 -4.36 15.69 -6.88
C TYR A 6 -5.62 15.81 -6.02
N GLY A 7 -5.51 15.75 -4.68
CA GLY A 7 -6.66 15.93 -3.78
C GLY A 7 -7.76 14.87 -3.92
N LEU A 8 -7.42 13.67 -4.42
CA LEU A 8 -8.36 12.57 -4.65
C LEU A 8 -8.65 11.75 -3.38
N VAL A 9 -7.86 11.97 -2.32
CA VAL A 9 -8.08 11.44 -0.98
C VAL A 9 -8.10 12.59 0.01
N ARG A 10 -8.96 12.48 1.02
CA ARG A 10 -9.15 13.52 2.04
C ARG A 10 -8.22 13.34 3.25
N GLU A 11 -7.78 12.10 3.46
CA GLU A 11 -7.00 11.71 4.63
C GLU A 11 -5.59 11.30 4.21
N ARG A 12 -4.60 11.59 5.06
CA ARG A 12 -3.20 11.20 4.84
C ARG A 12 -3.00 9.69 4.96
N ARG A 13 -3.86 9.01 5.73
CA ARG A 13 -3.89 7.57 5.87
C ARG A 13 -5.10 7.00 5.14
N TYR A 14 -4.87 6.02 4.26
CA TYR A 14 -5.93 5.35 3.53
C TYR A 14 -5.52 3.93 3.14
N THR A 15 -6.52 3.10 2.86
CA THR A 15 -6.31 1.71 2.43
C THR A 15 -6.53 1.60 0.93
N VAL A 16 -5.66 0.83 0.27
CA VAL A 16 -5.78 0.48 -1.15
C VAL A 16 -5.97 -1.02 -1.27
N GLU A 17 -6.95 -1.42 -2.08
CA GLU A 17 -7.28 -2.82 -2.36
C GLU A 17 -6.95 -3.19 -3.81
N GLN A 18 -6.44 -4.40 -4.02
CA GLN A 18 -6.10 -4.91 -5.35
C GLN A 18 -6.36 -6.41 -5.47
N GLY A 19 -6.57 -6.90 -6.71
CA GLY A 19 -6.49 -8.33 -7.01
C GLY A 19 -7.80 -9.11 -6.83
N HIS A 20 -8.90 -8.43 -6.50
CA HIS A 20 -10.24 -9.00 -6.36
C HIS A 20 -10.67 -9.83 -7.58
N ILE A 21 -10.51 -9.31 -8.81
CA ILE A 21 -10.89 -10.00 -10.05
C ILE A 21 -10.11 -11.31 -10.26
N MET A 22 -8.88 -11.38 -9.75
CA MET A 22 -8.03 -12.57 -9.85
C MET A 22 -8.22 -13.54 -8.68
N GLY A 23 -9.16 -13.28 -7.76
CA GLY A 23 -9.36 -14.08 -6.55
C GLY A 23 -8.18 -13.99 -5.57
N ARG A 24 -7.38 -12.92 -5.65
CA ARG A 24 -6.20 -12.68 -4.79
C ARG A 24 -6.29 -11.28 -4.17
N PRO A 25 -7.25 -11.03 -3.27
CA PRO A 25 -7.42 -9.74 -2.63
C PRO A 25 -6.19 -9.41 -1.78
N GLY A 26 -5.58 -8.26 -2.05
CA GLY A 26 -4.50 -7.68 -1.28
C GLY A 26 -4.92 -6.32 -0.74
N LEU A 27 -4.50 -6.04 0.50
CA LEU A 27 -4.73 -4.78 1.21
C LEU A 27 -3.39 -4.14 1.51
N VAL A 28 -3.28 -2.83 1.24
CA VAL A 28 -2.13 -2.02 1.59
C VAL A 28 -2.61 -0.79 2.35
N GLU A 29 -2.05 -0.56 3.53
CA GLU A 29 -2.20 0.70 4.25
C GLU A 29 -1.17 1.69 3.73
N VAL A 30 -1.61 2.89 3.37
CA VAL A 30 -0.77 3.97 2.86
C VAL A 30 -0.86 5.14 3.82
N GLU A 31 0.28 5.73 4.15
CA GLU A 31 0.38 6.99 4.87
C GLU A 31 1.29 7.96 4.12
N VAL A 32 0.85 9.20 3.98
CA VAL A 32 1.54 10.25 3.22
C VAL A 32 2.05 11.34 4.16
N ASP A 33 3.36 11.57 4.13
CA ASP A 33 3.99 12.78 4.64
C ASP A 33 4.08 13.80 3.50
N ALA A 34 3.56 15.01 3.71
CA ALA A 34 3.50 16.03 2.67
C ALA A 34 3.65 17.45 3.20
N GLU A 35 4.27 18.29 2.37
CA GLU A 35 4.36 19.74 2.50
C GLU A 35 3.30 20.36 1.56
N GLY A 36 2.11 20.63 2.10
CA GLY A 36 0.94 20.97 1.27
C GLY A 36 0.53 19.78 0.39
N ASP A 37 0.44 20.01 -0.91
CA ASP A 37 0.06 18.99 -1.90
C ASP A 37 1.25 18.17 -2.42
N GLU A 38 2.49 18.54 -2.07
CA GLU A 38 3.67 17.80 -2.51
C GLU A 38 4.02 16.69 -1.50
N PRO A 39 3.88 15.41 -1.88
CA PRO A 39 4.26 14.31 -1.01
C PRO A 39 5.79 14.21 -0.92
N VAL A 40 6.32 14.27 0.30
CA VAL A 40 7.76 14.17 0.60
C VAL A 40 8.15 12.79 1.13
N GLY A 41 7.18 12.00 1.58
CA GLY A 41 7.39 10.63 2.06
C GLY A 41 6.12 9.79 1.97
N ILE A 42 6.29 8.51 1.65
CA ILE A 42 5.20 7.53 1.63
C ILE A 42 5.60 6.33 2.51
N ARG A 43 4.80 6.04 3.53
CA ARG A 43 4.89 4.79 4.28
C ARG A 43 3.83 3.81 3.76
N ILE A 44 4.23 2.55 3.60
CA ILE A 44 3.33 1.46 3.25
C ILE A 44 3.39 0.39 4.33
N ALA A 45 2.23 -0.17 4.67
CA ALA A 45 2.11 -1.30 5.58
C ALA A 45 1.14 -2.33 5.02
N GLY A 46 1.30 -3.57 5.47
CA GLY A 46 0.47 -4.70 5.06
C GLY A 46 0.84 -5.93 5.88
N THR A 47 -0.14 -6.82 6.05
CA THR A 47 0.10 -8.09 6.72
C THR A 47 0.70 -9.10 5.73
N ALA A 48 1.67 -9.88 6.20
CA ALA A 48 2.21 -11.01 5.46
C ALA A 48 1.88 -12.31 6.18
N VAL A 49 1.68 -13.38 5.40
CA VAL A 49 1.48 -14.73 5.92
C VAL A 49 2.45 -15.69 5.23
N THR A 50 3.04 -16.60 6.01
CA THR A 50 3.86 -17.68 5.43
C THR A 50 2.95 -18.73 4.83
N VAL A 51 3.04 -18.96 3.52
CA VAL A 51 2.26 -20.01 2.83
C VAL A 51 3.05 -21.31 2.72
N LEU A 52 4.37 -21.22 2.49
CA LEU A 52 5.25 -22.37 2.35
C LEU A 52 6.58 -22.11 3.04
N ARG A 53 7.14 -23.16 3.65
CA ARG A 53 8.49 -23.18 4.22
C ARG A 53 9.22 -24.42 3.72
N GLY A 54 10.44 -24.24 3.22
CA GLY A 54 11.25 -25.33 2.68
C GLY A 54 12.67 -24.86 2.39
N THR A 55 13.47 -25.73 1.77
CA THR A 55 14.89 -25.49 1.46
C THR A 55 15.08 -25.56 -0.05
N ILE A 56 15.88 -24.65 -0.60
CA ILE A 56 16.36 -24.69 -1.99
C ILE A 56 17.88 -24.93 -1.92
N THR A 57 18.36 -25.96 -2.61
CA THR A 57 19.79 -26.21 -2.78
C THR A 57 20.25 -25.56 -4.08
N VAL A 58 21.35 -24.80 -4.02
CA VAL A 58 21.99 -24.15 -5.18
C VAL A 58 23.17 -24.99 -5.63
#